data_AF-A9QP29-F1
#
_entry.id   AF-A9QP29-F1
#
_cell.length_a   1.000
_cell.length_b   1.000
_cell.length_c   1.000
_cell.angle_alpha   90.00
_cell.angle_beta   90.00
_cell.angle_gamma   90.00
#
_symmetry.space_group_name_H-M   'P 1'
#
loop_
_entity.id
_entity.type
_entity.pdbx_description
1 polymer ?
#
loop_
_entity_poly.entity_id
_entity_poly.type
_entity_poly.pdbx_seq_one_letter_code
_entity_poly.pdbx_strand_id
1 'polypeptide(L)' 'MSTYTRNRVLAKTFVWRIIATLTGAAIAAALSQPGAAVETAGWFILIEFPLKMAFYYMHERVWEKVKWGIGNGSPQRG' A
#
# COMPACT_ATOMS: atom_id res chain seq x y z
N MET A 1 6.80 14.59 -20.33
CA MET A 1 6.41 13.45 -19.46
C MET A 1 7.41 13.38 -18.32
N SER A 2 6.99 13.53 -17.06
CA SER A 2 7.89 13.32 -15.92
C SER A 2 8.18 11.84 -15.79
N THR A 3 9.42 11.42 -15.99
CA THR A 3 9.80 10.01 -15.89
C THR A 3 10.11 9.67 -14.43
N TYR A 4 9.44 8.65 -13.89
CA TYR A 4 9.78 8.12 -12.58
C TYR A 4 11.01 7.21 -12.66
N THR A 5 11.93 7.39 -11.72
CA THR A 5 13.09 6.51 -11.60
C THR A 5 12.65 5.12 -11.15
N ARG A 6 13.37 4.07 -11.57
CA ARG A 6 13.13 2.68 -11.13
C ARG A 6 13.16 2.57 -9.59
N ASN A 7 14.08 3.31 -8.95
CA ASN A 7 14.22 3.35 -7.50
C ASN A 7 12.97 3.92 -6.80
N ARG A 8 12.31 4.93 -7.40
CA ARG A 8 11.06 5.46 -6.86
C ARG A 8 9.94 4.43 -6.88
N VAL A 9 9.78 3.73 -8.00
CA VAL A 9 8.75 2.68 -8.14
C VAL A 9 8.99 1.54 -7.15
N LEU A 10 10.25 1.12 -6.97
CA LEU A 10 10.62 0.10 -5.98
C LEU A 10 10.32 0.55 -4.55
N ALA A 11 10.71 1.77 -4.18
CA ALA A 11 10.44 2.32 -2.85
C ALA A 11 8.93 2.43 -2.59
N LYS A 12 8.17 2.95 -3.55
CA LYS A 12 6.70 3.05 -3.49
C LYS A 12 6.05 1.69 -3.30
N THR A 13 6.50 0.68 -4.05
CA THR A 13 6.01 -0.69 -3.91
C THR A 13 6.35 -1.29 -2.54
N PHE A 14 7.57 -1.08 -2.06
CA PHE A 14 8.02 -1.60 -0.77
C PHE A 14 7.23 -1.00 0.40
N VAL A 15 7.06 0.33 0.41
CA VAL A 15 6.24 1.05 1.39
C VAL A 15 4.80 0.54 1.36
N TRP A 16 4.21 0.38 0.17
CA TRP A 16 2.87 -0.15 0.04
C TRP A 16 2.73 -1.57 0.60
N ARG A 17 3.71 -2.45 0.36
CA ARG A 17 3.71 -3.83 0.90
C ARG A 17 3.74 -3.84 2.43
N ILE A 18 4.55 -2.99 3.05
CA ILE A 18 4.61 -2.89 4.52
C ILE A 18 3.25 -2.46 5.08
N ILE A 19 2.66 -1.39 4.54
CA ILE A 19 1.37 -0.87 5.00
C ILE A 19 0.28 -1.93 4.84
N ALA A 20 0.18 -2.58 3.67
CA ALA A 20 -0.83 -3.58 3.40
C ALA A 20 -0.69 -4.82 4.29
N THR A 21 0.53 -5.30 4.52
CA THR A 21 0.78 -6.48 5.37
C THR A 21 0.50 -6.18 6.83
N LEU A 22 0.96 -5.04 7.35
CA LEU A 22 0.68 -4.63 8.74
C LEU A 22 -0.82 -4.44 8.98
N THR A 23 -1.54 -3.85 8.01
CA THR A 23 -3.00 -3.68 8.09
C THR A 23 -3.71 -5.03 8.18
N GLY A 24 -3.37 -5.98 7.30
CA GLY A 24 -3.95 -7.31 7.33
C GLY A 24 -3.63 -8.06 8.62
N ALA A 25 -2.38 -8.00 9.09
CA ALA A 25 -1.98 -8.63 10.34
C ALA A 25 -2.72 -8.04 11.56
N ALA A 26 -2.88 -6.71 11.61
CA ALA A 26 -3.61 -6.05 12.69
C ALA A 26 -5.09 -6.44 12.74
N ILE A 27 -5.77 -6.48 11.58
CA ILE A 27 -7.18 -6.91 11.51
C ILE A 27 -7.30 -8.39 11.87
N ALA A 28 -6.42 -9.25 11.33
CA ALA A 28 -6.44 -10.68 11.63
C ALA A 28 -6.24 -10.94 13.13
N ALA A 29 -5.30 -10.24 13.77
CA ALA A 29 -5.09 -10.31 15.21
C ALA A 29 -6.29 -9.80 16.00
N ALA A 30 -6.91 -8.70 15.57
CA ALA A 30 -8.08 -8.12 16.24
C ALA A 30 -9.33 -9.01 16.16
N LEU A 31 -9.49 -9.77 15.07
CA LEU A 31 -10.64 -10.64 14.86
C LEU A 31 -10.38 -12.11 15.24
N SER A 32 -9.19 -12.45 15.75
CA SER A 32 -8.85 -13.84 16.08
C SER A 32 -9.68 -14.36 17.26
N GLN A 33 -10.69 -15.20 16.97
CA GLN A 33 -11.55 -15.82 17.99
C GLN A 33 -11.67 -17.34 17.79
N PRO A 34 -11.47 -18.18 18.84
CA PRO A 34 -11.61 -19.63 18.73
C PRO A 34 -13.05 -20.04 18.36
N GLY A 35 -13.21 -20.90 17.36
CA GLY A 35 -14.49 -21.52 17.00
C GLY A 35 -15.38 -20.75 16.00
N ALA A 36 -14.99 -19.55 15.57
CA ALA A 36 -15.80 -18.70 14.68
C ALA A 36 -15.09 -18.35 13.35
N ALA A 37 -14.32 -19.28 12.78
CA ALA A 37 -13.42 -19.02 11.65
C ALA A 37 -14.11 -18.47 10.39
N VAL A 38 -15.31 -18.97 10.05
CA VAL A 38 -16.05 -18.54 8.84
C VAL A 38 -16.61 -17.12 9.00
N GLU A 39 -17.20 -16.81 10.16
CA GLU A 39 -17.71 -15.47 10.46
C GLU A 39 -16.57 -14.45 10.52
N THR A 40 -15.45 -14.83 11.14
CA THR A 40 -14.22 -14.04 11.23
C THR A 40 -13.66 -13.69 9.85
N ALA A 41 -13.66 -14.64 8.91
CA ALA A 41 -13.18 -14.40 7.55
C ALA A 41 -14.07 -13.41 6.76
N GLY A 42 -15.39 -13.48 6.96
CA GLY A 42 -16.33 -12.53 6.34
C GLY A 42 -16.09 -11.10 6.82
N TRP A 43 -16.01 -10.91 8.14
CA TRP A 43 -15.68 -9.61 8.74
C TRP A 43 -14.30 -9.11 8.35
N PHE A 44 -13.31 -10.00 8.27
CA PHE A 44 -11.97 -9.66 7.82
C PHE A 44 -12.01 -9.01 6.44
N ILE A 45 -12.64 -9.65 5.46
CA ILE A 45 -12.70 -9.13 4.08
C ILE A 45 -13.44 -7.79 4.03
N LEU A 46 -14.55 -7.68 4.76
CA LEU A 46 -15.37 -6.46 4.79
C LEU A 46 -14.65 -5.26 5.40
N ILE A 47 -13.72 -5.47 6.35
CA ILE A 47 -12.96 -4.40 7.00
C ILE A 47 -11.65 -4.13 6.24
N GLU A 48 -10.93 -5.19 5.88
CA GLU A 48 -9.59 -5.12 5.30
C GLU A 48 -9.59 -4.46 3.92
N PHE A 49 -10.53 -4.83 3.05
CA PHE A 49 -10.63 -4.26 1.71
C PHE A 49 -10.81 -2.73 1.71
N PRO A 50 -11.86 -2.15 2.35
CA PRO A 50 -12.04 -0.70 2.34
C PRO A 50 -10.92 0.02 3.10
N LEU A 51 -10.37 -0.57 4.16
CA LEU A 51 -9.28 0.04 4.91
C LEU A 51 -8.00 0.13 4.06
N LYS A 52 -7.66 -0.90 3.29
CA LYS A 52 -6.55 -0.83 2.34
C LYS A 52 -6.81 0.20 1.25
N MET A 53 -8.04 0.36 0.78
CA MET A 53 -8.36 1.43 -0.18
C MET A 53 -8.11 2.82 0.40
N ALA A 54 -8.51 3.05 1.66
CA ALA A 54 -8.23 4.30 2.36
C ALA A 54 -6.73 4.56 2.52
N PHE A 55 -5.96 3.54 2.96
CA PHE A 55 -4.51 3.68 3.07
C PHE A 55 -3.80 3.85 1.73
N TYR A 56 -4.28 3.19 0.67
CA TYR A 56 -3.73 3.37 -0.68
C TYR A 56 -3.91 4.82 -1.15
N TYR A 57 -5.10 5.38 -0.94
CA TYR A 57 -5.35 6.79 -1.25
C TYR A 57 -4.39 7.72 -0.49
N MET A 58 -4.25 7.52 0.82
CA MET A 58 -3.30 8.31 1.62
C MET A 58 -1.85 8.12 1.15
N HIS A 59 -1.46 6.89 0.81
CA HIS A 59 -0.15 6.57 0.27
C HIS A 59 0.14 7.33 -1.03
N GLU A 60 -0.82 7.38 -1.97
CA GLU A 60 -0.67 8.18 -3.19
C GLU A 60 -0.54 9.67 -2.87
N ARG A 61 -1.39 10.21 -1.98
CA ARG A 61 -1.34 11.63 -1.58
C ARG A 61 -0.03 12.01 -0.90
N VAL A 62 0.56 11.12 -0.13
CA VAL A 62 1.90 11.32 0.45
C VAL A 62 2.95 11.31 -0.66
N TRP A 63 2.88 10.34 -1.58
CA TRP A 63 3.81 10.24 -2.70
C TRP A 63 3.77 11.41 -3.67
N GLU A 64 2.61 12.05 -3.87
CA GLU A 64 2.48 13.29 -4.65
C GLU A 64 3.30 14.44 -4.04
N LYS A 65 3.36 14.53 -2.71
CA LYS A 65 4.15 15.56 -2.01
C LYS A 65 5.65 15.28 -2.03
N VAL A 66 6.05 14.02 -2.23
CA VAL A 66 7.46 13.61 -2.28
C VAL A 66 8.06 13.89 -3.67
N LYS A 67 8.94 14.88 -3.76
CA LYS A 67 9.62 15.28 -5.01
C LYS A 67 10.78 14.36 -5.43
N TRP A 68 11.16 13.39 -4.60
CA TRP A 68 12.27 12.47 -4.86
C TRP A 68 11.98 11.51 -6.02
N GLY A 69 12.99 11.28 -6.87
CA GLY A 69 12.89 10.31 -7.97
C GLY A 69 11.98 10.74 -9.14
N ILE A 70 11.64 12.03 -9.21
CA ILE A 70 11.05 12.70 -10.39
C ILE A 70 12.22 13.20 -11.25
N GLY A 71 12.48 12.55 -12.37
CA GLY A 71 13.51 13.02 -13.31
C GLY A 71 12.97 14.16 -14.17
N ASN A 72 13.66 15.30 -14.20
CA ASN A 72 13.51 16.27 -15.29
C ASN A 72 14.18 15.64 -16.50
N GLY A 73 13.39 15.13 -17.44
CA GLY A 73 13.88 14.28 -18.53
C GLY A 73 15.03 14.90 -19.31
N SER A 74 16.25 14.40 -19.10
CA SER A 74 17.22 14.27 -20.17
C SER A 74 16.95 12.91 -20.84
N PRO A 75 16.78 12.85 -22.17
CA PRO A 75 16.54 11.59 -22.86
C PRO A 75 17.73 10.67 -22.61
N GLN A 76 17.49 9.58 -21.89
CA GLN A 76 18.49 8.51 -21.78
C GLN A 76 18.53 7.79 -23.12
N ARG A 77 19.41 8.27 -24.02
CA ARG A 77 19.89 7.49 -25.17
C ARG A 77 20.94 6.52 -24.64
N GLY A 78 20.68 5.23 -24.83
CA GLY A 78 21.59 4.11 -24.68
C GLY A 78 21.00 2.94 -25.42
#